data_AF-A0A246GLF8-F1
#
_entry.id   AF-A0A246GLF8-F1
#
_cell.length_a   1.000
_cell.length_b   1.000
_cell.length_c   1.000
_cell.angle_alpha   90.00
_cell.angle_beta   90.00
_cell.angle_gamma   90.00
#
_symmetry.space_group_name_H-M   'P 1'
#
loop_
_entity.id
_entity.type
_entity.pdbx_description
1 polymer ?
#
loop_
_entity_poly.entity_id
_entity_poly.type
_entity_poly.pdbx_seq_one_letter_code
_entity_poly.pdbx_strand_id
1 'polypeptide(L)'
;MWLALCWTCLILFLSFKAPALNPKYTFPNEDKVVHFTFYFVFVFLWARYLLKNRGLNLKKMMILILIAILISVLIEIGQEFLTTNRSAEIEDIIANSLGATSSAVFFYRFFKK
;
A
#
# COMPACT_ATOMS: atom_id res chain seq x y z
N MET A 1 -15.13 4.66 -5.24
CA MET A 1 -15.11 4.36 -3.80
C MET A 1 -14.98 2.87 -3.56
N TRP A 2 -15.94 2.07 -4.04
CA TRP A 2 -15.93 0.60 -3.87
C TRP A 2 -14.62 -0.08 -4.24
N LEU A 3 -14.05 0.19 -5.41
CA LEU A 3 -12.76 -0.38 -5.82
C LEU A 3 -11.63 -0.10 -4.81
N ALA A 4 -11.55 1.15 -4.29
CA ALA A 4 -10.53 1.53 -3.32
C ALA A 4 -10.75 0.82 -1.97
N LEU A 5 -12.00 0.68 -1.54
CA LEU A 5 -12.34 -0.07 -0.33
C LEU A 5 -12.04 -1.56 -0.48
N CYS A 6 -12.45 -2.19 -1.56
CA CYS A 6 -12.15 -3.59 -1.86
C CYS A 6 -10.64 -3.84 -1.87
N TRP A 7 -9.86 -2.96 -2.48
CA TRP A 7 -8.40 -3.07 -2.47
C TRP A 7 -7.81 -2.89 -1.08
N THR A 8 -8.33 -1.96 -0.28
CA THR A 8 -7.90 -1.77 1.12
C THR A 8 -8.17 -3.03 1.95
N CYS A 9 -9.34 -3.64 1.81
CA CYS A 9 -9.65 -4.91 2.48
C CYS A 9 -8.76 -6.06 1.99
N LEU A 10 -8.44 -6.09 0.69
CA LEU A 10 -7.54 -7.09 0.13
C LEU A 10 -6.12 -6.97 0.72
N ILE A 11 -5.57 -5.75 0.84
CA ILE A 11 -4.27 -5.52 1.49
C ILE A 11 -4.31 -6.05 2.91
N LEU A 12 -5.31 -5.64 3.71
CA LEU A 12 -5.45 -6.11 5.09
C LEU A 12 -5.49 -7.63 5.17
N PHE A 13 -6.31 -8.28 4.34
CA PHE A 13 -6.40 -9.74 4.34
C PHE A 13 -5.09 -10.42 3.94
N LEU A 14 -4.42 -9.95 2.88
CA LEU A 14 -3.21 -10.58 2.35
C LEU A 14 -1.98 -10.32 3.23
N SER A 15 -1.87 -9.15 3.88
CA SER A 15 -0.76 -8.83 4.77
C SER A 15 -0.75 -9.73 6.01
N PHE A 16 -1.91 -10.02 6.61
CA PHE A 16 -1.99 -10.91 7.78
C PHE A 16 -1.99 -12.40 7.43
N LYS A 17 -2.16 -12.76 6.15
CA LYS A 17 -2.12 -14.16 5.72
C LYS A 17 -0.71 -14.73 5.94
N ALA A 18 -0.64 -15.89 6.62
CA ALA A 18 0.63 -16.59 6.79
C ALA A 18 1.29 -16.91 5.43
N PRO A 19 2.62 -16.77 5.32
CA PRO A 19 3.33 -17.20 4.13
C PRO A 19 3.23 -18.73 3.99
N ALA A 20 3.41 -19.23 2.76
CA ALA A 20 3.43 -20.67 2.54
C ALA A 20 4.60 -21.33 3.31
N LEU A 21 4.42 -22.55 3.81
CA LEU A 21 5.52 -23.36 4.33
C LEU A 21 6.46 -23.68 3.16
N ASN A 22 7.58 -22.95 3.07
CA ASN A 22 8.51 -22.86 1.94
C ASN A 22 7.99 -21.98 0.79
N PRO A 23 8.02 -20.64 0.95
CA PRO A 23 7.69 -19.75 -0.15
C PRO A 23 8.71 -19.96 -1.28
N LYS A 24 8.22 -20.39 -2.44
CA LYS A 24 9.02 -20.43 -3.67
C LYS A 24 8.99 -19.04 -4.28
N TYR A 25 10.02 -18.25 -3.98
CA TYR A 25 10.23 -16.99 -4.68
C TYR A 25 10.77 -17.27 -6.08
N THR A 26 10.23 -16.56 -7.07
CA THR A 26 10.67 -16.62 -8.46
C THR A 26 11.99 -15.86 -8.63
N PHE A 27 12.20 -14.81 -7.83
CA PHE A 27 13.42 -14.00 -7.78
C PHE A 27 13.60 -13.39 -6.37
N PRO A 28 14.80 -12.90 -6.01
CA PRO A 28 15.04 -12.28 -4.70
C PRO A 28 14.12 -11.07 -4.45
N ASN A 29 13.58 -10.95 -3.23
CA ASN A 29 12.75 -9.81 -2.78
C ASN A 29 11.43 -9.63 -3.57
N GLU A 30 10.87 -10.71 -4.11
CA GLU A 30 9.58 -10.68 -4.82
C GLU A 30 8.43 -10.13 -3.96
N ASP A 31 8.42 -10.46 -2.67
CA ASP A 31 7.50 -9.90 -1.68
C ASP A 31 7.57 -8.37 -1.61
N LYS A 32 8.77 -7.77 -1.71
CA LYS A 32 8.93 -6.30 -1.72
C LYS A 32 8.26 -5.67 -2.93
N VAL A 33 8.24 -6.35 -4.08
CA VAL A 33 7.52 -5.90 -5.29
C VAL A 33 6.00 -5.96 -5.06
N VAL A 34 5.51 -6.97 -4.36
CA VAL A 34 4.10 -7.09 -3.98
C VAL A 34 3.71 -5.93 -3.04
N HIS A 35 4.51 -5.66 -2.01
CA HIS A 35 4.33 -4.54 -1.08
C HIS A 35 4.30 -3.18 -1.78
N PHE A 36 5.28 -2.92 -2.66
CA PHE A 36 5.28 -1.74 -3.53
C PHE A 36 3.98 -1.63 -4.34
N THR A 37 3.56 -2.73 -4.99
CA THR A 37 2.37 -2.77 -5.85
C THR A 37 1.09 -2.52 -5.06
N PHE A 38 0.96 -3.09 -3.87
CA PHE A 38 -0.19 -2.90 -2.99
C PHE A 38 -0.42 -1.43 -2.69
N TYR A 39 0.62 -0.73 -2.24
CA TYR A 39 0.51 0.67 -1.85
C TYR A 39 0.49 1.64 -3.04
N PHE A 40 1.09 1.25 -4.17
CA PHE A 40 0.91 1.96 -5.43
C PHE A 40 -0.55 1.96 -5.86
N VAL A 41 -1.18 0.78 -5.96
CA VAL A 41 -2.58 0.65 -6.38
C VAL A 41 -3.52 1.28 -5.34
N PHE A 42 -3.22 1.18 -4.04
CA PHE A 42 -3.97 1.83 -2.97
C PHE A 42 -4.05 3.34 -3.19
N VAL A 43 -2.91 4.03 -3.31
CA VAL A 43 -2.88 5.48 -3.50
C VAL A 43 -3.52 5.86 -4.83
N PHE A 44 -3.28 5.08 -5.90
CA PHE A 44 -3.86 5.33 -7.22
C PHE A 44 -5.40 5.32 -7.17
N LEU A 45 -6.00 4.29 -6.57
CA LEU A 45 -7.46 4.14 -6.51
C LEU A 45 -8.11 5.22 -5.63
N TRP A 46 -7.49 5.54 -4.50
CA TRP A 46 -7.98 6.60 -3.61
C TRP A 46 -7.82 7.99 -4.25
N ALA A 47 -6.69 8.28 -4.89
CA ALA A 47 -6.48 9.52 -5.64
C ALA A 47 -7.50 9.67 -6.78
N ARG A 48 -7.78 8.59 -7.52
CA ARG A 48 -8.81 8.55 -8.57
C ARG A 48 -10.19 8.88 -8.03
N TYR A 49 -10.56 8.31 -6.88
CA TYR A 49 -11.82 8.60 -6.21
C TYR A 49 -11.91 10.05 -5.75
N LEU A 50 -10.86 10.57 -5.11
CA LEU A 50 -10.80 11.95 -4.64
C LEU A 50 -10.89 12.95 -5.80
N LEU A 51 -10.18 12.70 -6.91
CA LEU A 51 -10.22 13.54 -8.10
C LEU A 51 -11.65 13.63 -8.65
N LYS A 52 -12.34 12.49 -8.80
CA LYS A 52 -13.68 12.45 -9.41
C LYS A 52 -14.79 13.01 -8.51
N ASN A 53 -14.68 12.88 -7.19
CA ASN A 53 -15.83 13.10 -6.29
C ASN A 53 -15.62 14.17 -5.21
N ARG A 54 -14.37 14.51 -4.88
CA ARG A 54 -14.06 15.35 -3.72
C ARG A 54 -13.13 16.52 -4.04
N GLY A 55 -12.64 16.62 -5.28
CA GLY A 55 -11.62 17.59 -5.71
C GLY A 55 -10.25 17.29 -5.11
N LEU A 56 -9.30 16.82 -5.93
CA LEU A 56 -7.96 16.45 -5.50
C LEU A 56 -6.99 17.64 -5.61
N ASN A 57 -6.57 18.21 -4.48
CA ASN A 57 -5.48 19.19 -4.41
C ASN A 57 -4.19 18.56 -3.85
N LEU A 58 -3.07 19.29 -3.86
CA LEU A 58 -1.78 18.77 -3.37
C LEU A 58 -1.86 18.37 -1.89
N LYS A 59 -2.53 19.18 -1.06
CA LYS A 59 -2.74 18.88 0.37
C LYS A 59 -3.42 17.52 0.59
N LYS A 60 -4.50 17.23 -0.16
CA LYS A 60 -5.21 15.94 -0.07
C LYS A 60 -4.35 14.76 -0.55
N MET A 61 -3.52 14.97 -1.57
CA MET A 61 -2.57 13.95 -2.00
C MET A 61 -1.54 13.66 -0.91
N MET A 62 -0.96 14.68 -0.29
CA MET A 62 -0.01 14.51 0.82
C MET A 62 -0.66 13.80 2.01
N ILE A 63 -1.88 14.17 2.39
CA ILE A 63 -2.63 13.48 3.45
C ILE A 63 -2.86 12.01 3.07
N LEU A 64 -3.18 11.70 1.81
CA LEU A 64 -3.37 10.33 1.36
C LEU A 64 -2.09 9.49 1.46
N ILE A 65 -0.93 10.06 1.11
CA ILE A 65 0.38 9.40 1.28
C ILE A 65 0.64 9.13 2.77
N LEU A 66 0.42 10.12 3.63
CA LEU A 66 0.60 9.95 5.08
C LEU A 66 -0.31 8.87 5.65
N ILE A 67 -1.57 8.81 5.21
CA ILE A 67 -2.51 7.75 5.59
C ILE A 67 -2.00 6.39 5.11
N ALA A 68 -1.51 6.30 3.87
CA ALA A 68 -1.00 5.06 3.30
C ALA A 68 0.20 4.52 4.12
N ILE A 69 1.17 5.39 4.43
CA ILE A 69 2.35 5.04 5.23
C ILE A 69 1.95 4.68 6.67
N LEU A 70 1.03 5.43 7.29
CA LEU A 70 0.56 5.13 8.64
C LEU A 70 -0.12 3.75 8.69
N ILE A 71 -1.01 3.47 7.75
CA ILE A 71 -1.68 2.16 7.65
C ILE A 71 -0.64 1.06 7.42
N SER A 72 0.36 1.27 6.56
CA SER A 72 1.39 0.25 6.33
C SER A 72 2.20 -0.05 7.58
N VAL A 73 2.68 0.98 8.28
CA VAL A 73 3.44 0.79 9.52
C VAL A 73 2.59 0.08 10.59
N LEU A 74 1.31 0.42 10.72
CA LEU A 74 0.42 -0.24 11.67
C LEU A 74 0.17 -1.72 11.31
N ILE A 75 0.13 -2.06 10.01
CA ILE A 75 0.01 -3.44 9.56
C ILE A 75 1.28 -4.23 9.90
N GLU A 76 2.47 -3.68 9.64
CA GLU A 76 3.75 -4.31 9.99
C GLU A 76 3.88 -4.57 11.49
N ILE A 77 3.55 -3.56 12.31
CA ILE A 77 3.47 -3.70 13.78
C ILE A 77 2.43 -4.77 14.14
N GLY A 78 1.27 -4.75 13.50
CA GLY A 78 0.22 -5.75 13.72
C GLY A 78 0.68 -7.16 13.38
N GLN A 79 1.46 -7.36 12.33
CA GLN A 79 2.00 -8.67 11.96
C GLN A 79 2.89 -9.23 13.07
N GLU A 80 3.77 -8.40 13.64
CA GLU A 80 4.67 -8.78 14.75
C GLU A 80 3.90 -9.18 16.01
N PHE A 81 2.86 -8.42 16.38
CA PHE A 81 2.17 -8.61 17.67
C PHE A 81 0.94 -9.51 17.61
N LEU A 82 0.32 -9.66 16.43
CA LEU A 82 -0.96 -10.38 16.27
C LEU A 82 -0.83 -11.70 15.51
N THR A 83 0.38 -12.05 15.04
CA THR A 83 0.61 -13.32 14.34
C THR A 83 1.83 -14.04 14.88
N THR A 84 1.92 -15.35 14.65
CA THR A 84 3.08 -16.17 15.05
C THR A 84 4.03 -16.47 13.88
N ASN A 85 3.62 -16.17 12.66
CA ASN A 85 4.28 -16.60 11.42
C ASN A 85 4.63 -15.43 10.49
N ARG A 86 4.46 -14.19 10.93
CA ARG A 86 4.92 -12.97 10.27
C ARG A 86 5.69 -12.13 11.27
N SER A 87 6.73 -11.47 10.80
CA SER A 87 7.50 -10.48 11.54
C SER A 87 7.38 -9.14 10.85
N ALA A 88 7.51 -8.05 11.60
CA ALA A 88 7.61 -6.72 11.02
C ALA A 88 8.94 -6.57 10.26
N GLU A 89 8.90 -6.04 9.03
CA GLU A 89 10.10 -5.83 8.23
C GLU A 89 10.25 -4.36 7.80
N ILE A 90 11.41 -3.77 8.12
CA ILE A 90 11.71 -2.37 7.74
C ILE A 90 11.72 -2.24 6.21
N GLU A 91 12.16 -3.27 5.50
CA GLU A 91 12.17 -3.30 4.04
C GLU A 91 10.76 -3.24 3.44
N ASP A 92 9.77 -3.82 4.09
CA ASP A 92 8.37 -3.72 3.68
C ASP A 92 7.83 -2.31 3.90
N ILE A 93 8.15 -1.67 5.02
CA ILE A 93 7.81 -0.25 5.26
C ILE A 93 8.39 0.64 4.15
N ILE A 94 9.63 0.39 3.73
CA ILE A 94 10.29 1.13 2.64
C ILE A 94 9.58 0.87 1.32
N ALA A 95 9.32 -0.40 0.97
CA ALA A 95 8.64 -0.76 -0.27
C ALA A 95 7.21 -0.17 -0.35
N ASN A 96 6.46 -0.26 0.73
CA ASN A 96 5.12 0.33 0.88
C ASN A 96 5.16 1.85 0.67
N SER A 97 6.11 2.53 1.31
CA SER A 97 6.28 3.99 1.23
C SER A 97 6.68 4.46 -0.18
N LEU A 98 7.56 3.72 -0.84
CA LEU A 98 7.94 3.96 -2.24
C LEU A 98 6.74 3.77 -3.17
N GLY A 99 5.97 2.69 -3.02
CA GLY A 99 4.77 2.43 -3.81
C GLY A 99 3.75 3.58 -3.71
N ALA A 100 3.45 4.01 -2.48
CA ALA A 100 2.56 5.12 -2.20
C ALA A 100 3.03 6.44 -2.86
N THR A 101 4.32 6.76 -2.71
CA THR A 101 4.90 8.01 -3.22
C THR A 101 4.99 8.00 -4.75
N SER A 102 5.48 6.90 -5.34
CA SER A 102 5.54 6.72 -6.80
C SER A 102 4.15 6.82 -7.44
N SER A 103 3.13 6.22 -6.84
CA SER A 103 1.75 6.37 -7.32
C SER A 103 1.29 7.83 -7.26
N ALA A 104 1.58 8.56 -6.19
CA ALA A 104 1.16 9.95 -6.09
C ALA A 104 1.81 10.82 -7.17
N VAL A 105 3.11 10.66 -7.41
CA VAL A 105 3.85 11.37 -8.48
C VAL A 105 3.28 11.02 -9.85
N PHE A 106 3.13 9.72 -10.13
CA PHE A 106 2.53 9.23 -11.39
C PHE A 106 1.12 9.80 -11.60
N PHE A 107 0.26 9.69 -10.58
CA PHE A 107 -1.11 10.17 -10.66
C PHE A 107 -1.18 11.68 -10.92
N TYR A 108 -0.36 12.45 -10.20
CA TYR A 108 -0.31 13.90 -10.37
C TYR A 108 0.17 14.30 -11.77
N ARG A 109 1.17 13.60 -12.32
CA ARG A 109 1.76 13.92 -13.63
C ARG A 109 0.85 13.60 -14.82
N PHE A 110 0.01 12.58 -14.72
CA PHE A 110 -0.75 12.05 -15.85
C PHE A 110 -2.27 12.20 -15.76
N PHE A 111 -2.84 12.26 -14.56
CA PHE A 111 -4.31 12.27 -14.36
C PHE A 111 -4.83 13.59 -13.80
N LYS A 112 -4.00 14.29 -13.02
CA LYS A 112 -4.33 15.61 -12.53
C LYS A 112 -3.81 16.66 -13.51
N LYS A 113 -4.64 16.96 -14.51
CA LYS A 113 -4.48 18.15 -15.35
C LYS A 113 -4.88 19.39 -14.56
#